data_AF-A0A8R2NLH3-F1
#
_entry.id   AF-A0A8R2NLH3-F1
#
_cell.length_a   1.000
_cell.length_b   1.000
_cell.length_c   1.000
_cell.angle_alpha   90.00
_cell.angle_beta   90.00
_cell.angle_gamma   90.00
#
_symmetry.space_group_name_H-M   'P 1'
#
loop_
_entity.id
_entity.type
_entity.pdbx_description
1 polymer ?
#
loop_
_entity_poly.entity_id
_entity_poly.type
_entity_poly.pdbx_seq_one_letter_code
_entity_poly.pdbx_strand_id
1 'polypeptide(L)'
;MSILSEETVENQTLEYLVSQLHQFFKREDNFKVGCTLLMLIQHSDFLLNQTQKFAAIILCYELYRNEPIASNPLAPIFMHLLVSYNFNYNI
;
A
#
# COMPACT_ATOMS: atom_id res chain seq x y z
N MET A 1 -11.19 -1.93 14.20
CA MET A 1 -10.02 -2.73 13.80
C MET A 1 -9.45 -2.16 12.52
N SER A 2 -8.15 -1.86 12.49
CA SER A 2 -7.47 -1.39 11.28
C SER A 2 -7.23 -2.55 10.33
N ILE A 3 -7.43 -2.33 9.03
CA ILE A 3 -7.14 -3.31 7.97
C ILE A 3 -5.66 -3.72 7.94
N LEU A 4 -4.76 -2.86 8.44
CA LEU A 4 -3.31 -3.08 8.52
C LEU A 4 -2.83 -3.42 9.94
N SER A 5 -3.71 -3.85 10.85
CA SER A 5 -3.25 -4.28 12.18
C SER A 5 -2.36 -5.52 12.07
N GLU A 6 -1.41 -5.69 12.99
CA GLU A 6 -0.47 -6.83 13.00
C GLU A 6 -1.22 -8.17 12.98
N GLU A 7 -2.23 -8.31 13.85
CA GLU A 7 -3.10 -9.48 13.89
C GLU A 7 -3.77 -9.75 12.54
N THR A 8 -4.27 -8.71 11.85
CA THR A 8 -4.94 -8.89 10.55
C THR A 8 -3.95 -9.39 9.50
N VAL A 9 -2.77 -8.75 9.38
CA VAL A 9 -1.83 -9.06 8.30
C VAL A 9 -1.09 -10.39 8.51
N GLU A 10 -1.07 -10.91 9.74
CA GLU A 10 -0.48 -12.22 10.07
C GLU A 10 -1.46 -13.39 9.89
N ASN A 11 -2.77 -13.14 10.09
CA ASN A 11 -3.77 -14.21 10.12
C ASN A 11 -4.69 -14.24 8.87
N GLN A 12 -4.59 -13.26 7.98
CA GLN A 12 -5.44 -13.15 6.80
C GLN A 12 -4.62 -13.14 5.52
N THR A 13 -5.26 -13.54 4.41
CA THR A 13 -4.60 -13.50 3.10
C THR A 13 -4.62 -12.10 2.51
N LEU A 14 -3.78 -11.84 1.50
CA LEU A 14 -3.80 -10.57 0.77
C LEU A 14 -5.15 -10.35 0.07
N GLU A 15 -5.74 -11.40 -0.51
CA GLU A 15 -7.05 -11.33 -1.16
C GLU A 15 -8.13 -10.85 -0.19
N TYR A 16 -8.07 -11.31 1.06
CA TYR A 16 -8.97 -10.83 2.11
C TYR A 16 -8.77 -9.34 2.36
N LEU A 17 -7.53 -8.87 2.52
CA LEU A 17 -7.25 -7.44 2.72
C LEU A 17 -7.73 -6.59 1.53
N VAL A 18 -7.49 -7.05 0.30
CA VAL A 18 -7.97 -6.36 -0.92
C VAL A 18 -9.49 -6.32 -0.97
N SER A 19 -10.16 -7.42 -0.62
CA SER A 19 -11.62 -7.45 -0.55
C SER A 19 -12.17 -6.43 0.45
N GLN A 20 -11.52 -6.31 1.63
CA GLN A 20 -11.91 -5.34 2.66
C GLN A 20 -11.67 -3.90 2.23
N LEU A 21 -10.58 -3.63 1.51
CA LEU A 21 -10.30 -2.31 0.94
C LEU A 21 -11.45 -1.85 0.04
N HIS A 22 -11.86 -2.71 -0.90
CA HIS A 22 -12.95 -2.39 -1.82
C HIS A 22 -14.34 -2.43 -1.17
N GLN A 23 -14.50 -3.17 -0.07
CA GLN A 23 -15.73 -3.18 0.72
C GLN A 23 -15.90 -1.88 1.52
N PHE A 24 -14.83 -1.34 2.10
CA PHE A 24 -14.89 -0.16 2.95
C PHE A 24 -14.81 1.16 2.18
N PHE A 25 -14.09 1.20 1.06
CA PHE A 25 -13.81 2.42 0.33
C PHE A 25 -14.34 2.34 -1.10
N LYS A 26 -15.04 3.41 -1.51
CA LYS A 26 -15.49 3.56 -2.89
C LYS A 26 -14.38 4.14 -3.75
N ARG A 27 -14.51 3.98 -5.07
CA ARG A 27 -13.56 4.48 -6.06
C ARG A 27 -13.26 5.99 -5.92
N GLU A 28 -14.25 6.78 -5.52
CA GLU A 28 -14.12 8.22 -5.26
C GLU A 28 -13.18 8.56 -4.09
N ASP A 29 -12.98 7.63 -3.17
CA ASP A 29 -12.09 7.79 -2.02
C ASP A 29 -10.66 7.30 -2.31
N ASN A 30 -10.42 6.62 -3.44
CA ASN A 30 -9.14 5.97 -3.74
C ASN A 30 -7.94 6.91 -3.58
N PHE A 31 -8.07 8.16 -4.00
CA PHE A 31 -6.97 9.12 -3.86
C PHE A 31 -6.65 9.41 -2.39
N LYS A 32 -7.67 9.64 -1.56
CA LYS A 32 -7.50 9.92 -0.13
C LYS A 32 -6.92 8.71 0.58
N VAL A 33 -7.47 7.52 0.32
CA VAL A 33 -6.99 6.25 0.88
C VAL A 33 -5.53 6.01 0.47
N GLY A 34 -5.21 6.24 -0.81
CA GLY A 34 -3.85 6.16 -1.34
C GLY A 34 -2.87 7.08 -0.63
N CYS A 35 -3.24 8.34 -0.39
CA CYS A 35 -2.44 9.29 0.38
C CYS A 35 -2.24 8.82 1.83
N THR A 36 -3.28 8.27 2.47
CA THR A 36 -3.16 7.71 3.83
C THR A 36 -2.21 6.51 3.86
N LEU A 37 -2.35 5.57 2.93
CA LEU A 37 -1.46 4.41 2.83
C LEU A 37 -0.02 4.84 2.56
N LEU A 38 0.20 5.83 1.68
CA LEU A 38 1.52 6.39 1.43
C LEU A 38 2.14 6.98 2.71
N MET A 39 1.36 7.74 3.47
CA MET A 39 1.81 8.31 4.74
C MET A 39 2.21 7.20 5.73
N LEU A 40 1.42 6.13 5.83
CA LEU A 40 1.78 4.97 6.67
C LEU A 40 3.07 4.27 6.20
N ILE A 41 3.29 4.16 4.88
CA ILE A 41 4.50 3.53 4.31
C ILE A 41 5.74 4.39 4.57
N GLN A 42 5.62 5.72 4.47
CA GLN A 42 6.76 6.64 4.59
C GLN A 42 7.25 6.83 6.03
N HIS A 43 6.36 6.71 7.01
CA HIS A 43 6.71 6.88 8.41
C HIS A 43 7.00 5.54 9.08
N SER A 44 8.26 5.32 9.49
CA SER A 44 8.75 4.08 10.10
C SER A 44 7.99 3.62 11.33
N ASP A 45 7.34 4.55 12.02
CA ASP A 45 6.75 4.32 13.34
C ASP A 45 5.27 3.88 13.27
N PHE A 46 4.64 3.93 12.09
CA PHE A 46 3.23 3.55 11.92
C PHE A 46 3.02 2.12 11.46
N LEU A 47 3.97 1.55 10.71
CA LEU A 47 3.97 0.16 10.28
C LEU A 47 5.20 -0.52 10.87
N LEU A 48 5.00 -1.24 11.98
CA LEU A 48 6.05 -1.77 12.84
C LEU A 48 6.79 -2.94 12.19
N ASN A 49 6.11 -3.74 11.37
CA ASN A 49 6.69 -4.92 10.73
C ASN A 49 6.67 -4.88 9.19
N GLN A 50 7.50 -5.73 8.57
CA GLN A 50 7.65 -5.77 7.11
C GLN A 50 6.38 -6.26 6.40
N THR A 51 5.60 -7.13 7.03
CA THR A 51 4.34 -7.67 6.50
C THR A 51 3.29 -6.57 6.34
N GLN A 52 3.16 -5.67 7.33
CA GLN A 52 2.29 -4.50 7.27
C GLN A 52 2.70 -3.56 6.13
N LYS A 53 4.01 -3.27 5.99
CA LYS A 53 4.53 -2.44 4.90
C LYS A 53 4.23 -3.05 3.53
N PHE A 54 4.46 -4.35 3.39
CA PHE A 54 4.17 -5.07 2.16
C PHE A 54 2.68 -5.04 1.82
N ALA A 55 1.81 -5.35 2.79
CA ALA A 55 0.36 -5.26 2.63
C ALA A 55 -0.07 -3.84 2.20
N ALA A 56 0.42 -2.79 2.85
CA ALA A 56 0.09 -1.40 2.48
C ALA A 56 0.50 -1.06 1.04
N ILE A 57 1.66 -1.52 0.57
CA ILE A 57 2.12 -1.33 -0.82
C ILE A 57 1.19 -2.05 -1.80
N ILE A 58 0.77 -3.29 -1.49
CA ILE A 58 -0.18 -4.03 -2.32
C ILE A 58 -1.54 -3.31 -2.37
N LEU A 59 -2.04 -2.82 -1.23
CA LEU A 59 -3.29 -2.06 -1.20
C LEU A 59 -3.20 -0.78 -2.03
N CYS A 60 -2.06 -0.07 -2.02
CA CYS A 60 -1.82 1.08 -2.91
C CYS A 60 -1.92 0.70 -4.39
N TYR A 61 -1.42 -0.47 -4.78
CA TYR A 61 -1.49 -0.96 -6.16
C TYR A 61 -2.94 -1.27 -6.55
N GLU A 62 -3.67 -1.94 -5.67
CA GLU A 62 -5.04 -2.40 -5.91
C GLU A 62 -6.05 -1.27 -6.10
N LEU A 63 -5.81 -0.08 -5.51
CA LEU A 63 -6.66 1.10 -5.72
C LEU A 63 -6.80 1.51 -7.20
N TYR A 64 -5.78 1.22 -8.04
CA TYR A 64 -5.72 1.66 -9.43
C TYR A 64 -5.32 0.53 -10.40
N ARG A 65 -5.36 -0.74 -9.98
CA ARG A 65 -4.89 -1.89 -10.78
C ARG A 65 -5.52 -2.02 -12.17
N ASN A 66 -6.76 -1.55 -12.34
CA ASN A 66 -7.53 -1.65 -13.58
C ASN A 66 -7.44 -0.37 -14.43
N GLU A 67 -6.69 0.63 -13.96
CA GLU A 67 -6.51 1.90 -14.66
C GLU A 67 -5.15 1.93 -15.35
N PRO A 68 -5.01 2.66 -16.47
CA PRO A 68 -3.70 2.92 -17.07
C PRO A 68 -2.73 3.51 -16.04
N ILE A 69 -1.46 3.10 -16.10
CA ILE A 69 -0.44 3.63 -15.17
C ILE A 69 -0.31 5.15 -15.24
N ALA A 70 -0.53 5.74 -16.43
CA ALA A 70 -0.49 7.18 -16.65
C ALA A 70 -1.60 7.95 -15.90
N SER A 71 -2.70 7.28 -15.52
CA SER A 71 -3.77 7.85 -14.71
C SER A 71 -3.68 7.50 -13.23
N ASN A 72 -2.71 6.68 -12.82
CA ASN A 72 -2.52 6.31 -11.42
C ASN A 72 -1.66 7.38 -10.71
N PRO A 73 -2.25 8.20 -9.82
CA PRO A 73 -1.50 9.25 -9.12
C PRO A 73 -0.45 8.69 -8.15
N LEU A 74 -0.54 7.41 -7.79
CA LEU A 74 0.38 6.70 -6.90
C LEU A 74 1.53 6.03 -7.66
N ALA A 75 1.51 6.02 -9.00
CA ALA A 75 2.53 5.36 -9.82
C ALA A 75 3.99 5.74 -9.47
N PRO A 76 4.34 7.03 -9.21
CA PRO A 76 5.70 7.41 -8.87
C PRO A 76 6.24 6.77 -7.58
N ILE A 77 5.36 6.39 -6.65
CA ILE A 77 5.75 5.77 -5.37
C ILE A 77 6.41 4.41 -5.62
N PHE A 78 5.85 3.61 -6.53
CA PHE A 78 6.43 2.30 -6.89
C PHE A 78 7.81 2.47 -7.54
N MET A 79 7.98 3.48 -8.39
CA MET A 79 9.29 3.80 -8.97
C MET A 79 10.31 4.19 -7.89
N HIS A 80 9.92 5.03 -6.92
CA HIS A 80 10.78 5.37 -5.79
C HIS A 80 11.18 4.14 -4.97
N LEU A 81 10.22 3.27 -4.63
CA LEU A 81 10.52 2.03 -3.87
C LEU A 81 11.51 1.12 -4.61
N LEU A 82 11.34 0.95 -5.92
CA LEU A 82 12.22 0.13 -6.75
C LEU A 82 13.63 0.73 -6.91
N VAL A 83 13.73 2.06 -7.06
CA VAL A 83 15.02 2.76 -7.17
C VAL A 83 15.75 2.80 -5.83
N SER A 84 15.06 3.08 -4.73
CA SER A 84 15.64 3.08 -3.38
C SER A 84 16.18 1.71 -2.98
N TYR A 85 15.59 0.61 -3.46
CA TYR A 85 16.18 -0.72 -3.28
C TYR A 85 17.54 -0.85 -3.98
N ASN A 86 17.68 -0.32 -5.21
CA ASN A 86 18.94 -0.37 -5.97
C ASN A 86 20.09 0.46 -5.37
N PHE A 87 19.79 1.54 -4.62
CA PHE A 87 20.83 2.36 -3.98
C PHE A 87 21.41 1.73 -2.70
N ASN A 88 20.74 0.76 -2.08
CA ASN A 88 21.26 0.08 -0.88
C ASN A 88 22.29 -1.04 -1.19
N TYR A 89 22.64 -1.25 -2.47
CA TYR A 89 23.63 -2.25 -2.90
C TYR A 89 24.93 -1.64 -3.47
N ASN A 90 25.13 -0.32 -3.37
CA ASN A 90 26.38 0.33 -3.79
C ASN A 90 26.82 1.37 -2.75
N ILE A 91 27.58 0.92 -1.74
CA ILE A 91 28.83 1.46 -1.15
C ILE A 91 29.22 0.51 0.00
#